data_AF-A0A959U3G5-F1
#
_entry.id   AF-A0A959U3G5-F1
#
_cell.length_a   1.000
_cell.length_b   1.000
_cell.length_c   1.000
_cell.angle_alpha   90.00
_cell.angle_beta   90.00
_cell.angle_gamma   90.00
#
_symmetry.space_group_name_H-M   'P 1'
#
loop_
_entity.id
_entity.type
_entity.pdbx_description
1 polymer ?
#
loop_
_entity_poly.entity_id
_entity_poly.type
_entity_poly.pdbx_seq_one_letter_code
_entity_poly.pdbx_strand_id
1 'polypeptide(L)'
;LSELEAGKKQSSIDMMWINGETFYQLRQIDALYGPFSGILPNERYIDWDNPYIATDFQQPINGMECPWGNVQLSIIYDSLRTPEPPRTMTELLTYVQAHPGSFTIPNEFTGMTLLKSWLIAIAGGDSVLAGPFDEQKYQHYSAQLWEYIRALQPYMWKEGKTFPDGPATMHRMLANGEIDFSMSNNDGEVDNKVLQGILPETARSYVFTSGTIRNSHYLGLTQRSSNLPGAMMVINFLISPEAQFEKMQPAVWGDGTVLRTDELPDNWPQQFREIPGRKYAPDRASISRYALMELSPEYMIRLFDDFRNIIIEGR
;
A
#
# COMPACT_ATOMS: atom_id res chain seq x y z
N LEU A 1 -5.12 -16.45 -13.78
CA LEU A 1 -6.33 -17.01 -14.42
C LEU A 1 -6.02 -17.66 -15.78
N SER A 2 -5.37 -16.96 -16.72
CA SER A 2 -5.14 -17.46 -18.09
C SER A 2 -4.42 -18.82 -18.21
N GLU A 3 -3.44 -19.15 -17.35
CA GLU A 3 -2.71 -20.42 -17.44
C GLU A 3 -3.53 -21.62 -16.91
N LEU A 4 -4.37 -21.41 -15.90
CA LEU A 4 -5.26 -22.45 -15.37
C LEU A 4 -6.37 -22.77 -16.38
N GLU A 5 -6.99 -21.73 -16.95
CA GLU A 5 -8.01 -21.85 -17.99
C GLU A 5 -7.46 -22.50 -19.26
N ALA A 6 -6.20 -22.22 -19.61
CA ALA A 6 -5.50 -22.85 -20.72
C ALA A 6 -5.00 -24.29 -20.41
N GLY A 7 -5.25 -24.83 -19.21
CA GLY A 7 -4.84 -26.17 -18.83
C GLY A 7 -3.31 -26.40 -18.78
N LYS A 8 -2.52 -25.33 -18.68
CA LYS A 8 -1.04 -25.44 -18.68
C LYS A 8 -0.55 -26.15 -17.43
N LYS A 9 0.24 -27.21 -17.58
CA LYS A 9 0.79 -27.98 -16.45
C LYS A 9 1.94 -27.30 -15.72
N GLN A 10 2.56 -26.31 -16.34
CA GLN A 10 3.65 -25.52 -15.79
C GLN A 10 3.33 -24.03 -15.96
N SER A 11 3.62 -23.25 -14.91
CA SER A 11 3.56 -21.80 -14.99
C SER A 11 4.85 -21.25 -15.59
N SER A 12 4.71 -20.16 -16.33
CA SER A 12 5.86 -19.34 -16.75
C SER A 12 6.40 -18.45 -15.64
N ILE A 13 5.69 -18.38 -14.50
CA ILE A 13 6.02 -17.57 -13.33
C ILE A 13 6.34 -18.51 -12.17
N ASP A 14 7.54 -18.39 -11.60
CA ASP A 14 7.92 -19.18 -10.43
C ASP A 14 7.58 -18.47 -9.11
N MET A 15 7.89 -17.18 -9.04
CA MET A 15 7.69 -16.30 -7.88
C MET A 15 6.94 -15.03 -8.31
N MET A 16 6.14 -14.50 -7.39
CA MET A 16 5.35 -13.29 -7.61
C MET A 16 5.34 -12.43 -6.36
N TRP A 17 5.38 -11.11 -6.58
CA TRP A 17 4.96 -10.16 -5.55
C TRP A 17 3.43 -10.17 -5.50
N ILE A 18 2.89 -10.55 -4.35
CA ILE A 18 1.46 -10.56 -4.07
C ILE A 18 1.15 -9.78 -2.80
N ASN A 19 -0.08 -9.32 -2.70
CA ASN A 19 -0.68 -8.85 -1.46
C ASN A 19 -2.20 -8.84 -1.60
N GLY A 20 -2.89 -8.86 -0.47
CA GLY A 20 -4.29 -8.59 -0.29
C GLY A 20 -5.21 -9.39 -1.21
N GLU A 21 -5.85 -8.69 -2.12
CA GLU A 21 -6.80 -9.27 -3.09
C GLU A 21 -6.13 -10.36 -3.94
N THR A 22 -4.87 -10.17 -4.35
CA THR A 22 -4.17 -11.15 -5.19
C THR A 22 -3.94 -12.44 -4.42
N PHE A 23 -3.51 -12.36 -3.16
CA PHE A 23 -3.37 -13.51 -2.27
C PHE A 23 -4.70 -14.25 -2.09
N TYR A 24 -5.76 -13.50 -1.78
CA TYR A 24 -7.11 -14.03 -1.61
C TYR A 24 -7.60 -14.77 -2.86
N GLN A 25 -7.55 -14.13 -4.03
CA GLN A 25 -8.03 -14.71 -5.29
C GLN A 25 -7.25 -15.98 -5.68
N LEU A 26 -5.91 -15.96 -5.55
CA LEU A 26 -5.08 -17.11 -5.88
C LEU A 26 -5.34 -18.31 -4.95
N ARG A 27 -5.69 -18.06 -3.69
CA ARG A 27 -6.10 -19.13 -2.75
C ARG A 27 -7.46 -19.74 -3.11
N GLN A 28 -8.41 -18.95 -3.60
CA GLN A 28 -9.73 -19.48 -4.01
C GLN A 28 -9.63 -20.51 -5.14
N ILE A 29 -8.57 -20.42 -5.96
CA ILE A 29 -8.36 -21.28 -7.13
C ILE A 29 -7.17 -22.24 -6.99
N ASP A 30 -6.62 -22.38 -5.78
CA ASP A 30 -5.48 -23.25 -5.46
C ASP A 30 -4.26 -23.01 -6.38
N ALA A 31 -3.95 -21.73 -6.64
CA ALA A 31 -2.87 -21.32 -7.54
C ALA A 31 -1.53 -21.03 -6.84
N LEU A 32 -1.49 -21.01 -5.51
CA LEU A 32 -0.28 -20.76 -4.73
C LEU A 32 0.35 -22.07 -4.24
N TYR A 33 1.66 -22.17 -4.41
CA TYR A 33 2.44 -23.22 -3.76
C TYR A 33 2.67 -22.86 -2.29
N GLY A 34 2.33 -23.79 -1.41
CA GLY A 34 2.64 -23.69 0.00
C GLY A 34 2.06 -24.85 0.81
N PRO A 35 2.32 -24.88 2.13
CA PRO A 35 3.12 -23.91 2.86
C PRO A 35 4.62 -24.03 2.55
N PHE A 36 5.30 -22.90 2.40
CA PHE A 36 6.76 -22.82 2.24
C PHE A 36 7.40 -21.76 3.13
N SER A 37 6.64 -20.77 3.60
CA SER A 37 7.08 -19.94 4.71
C SER A 37 7.03 -20.77 6.01
N GLY A 38 8.08 -20.65 6.82
CA GLY A 38 8.40 -21.48 7.98
C GLY A 38 9.62 -22.41 7.79
N ILE A 39 10.14 -22.56 6.58
CA ILE A 39 11.31 -23.41 6.28
C ILE A 39 12.50 -22.65 5.67
N LEU A 40 12.35 -21.34 5.41
CA LEU A 40 13.42 -20.52 4.85
C LEU A 40 14.35 -20.05 5.99
N PRO A 41 15.67 -20.30 5.91
CA PRO A 41 16.59 -19.99 7.00
C PRO A 41 16.56 -18.55 7.52
N ASN A 42 16.30 -17.56 6.66
CA ASN A 42 16.29 -16.15 7.05
C ASN A 42 14.97 -15.69 7.68
N GLU A 43 13.91 -16.51 7.70
CA GLU A 43 12.65 -16.18 8.39
C GLU A 43 12.81 -16.02 9.90
N ARG A 44 13.90 -16.58 10.46
CA ARG A 44 14.29 -16.37 11.86
C ARG A 44 14.52 -14.91 12.23
N TYR A 45 14.69 -14.02 11.25
CA TYR A 45 14.92 -12.59 11.46
C TYR A 45 13.66 -11.74 11.28
N ILE A 46 12.56 -12.32 10.79
CA ILE A 46 11.30 -11.59 10.57
C ILE A 46 10.68 -11.23 11.93
N ASP A 47 10.16 -10.01 12.04
CA ASP A 47 9.49 -9.53 13.23
C ASP A 47 8.02 -10.01 13.27
N TRP A 48 7.82 -11.27 13.65
CA TRP A 48 6.48 -11.86 13.73
C TRP A 48 5.58 -11.26 14.81
N ASP A 49 6.14 -10.46 15.74
CA ASP A 49 5.37 -9.72 16.75
C ASP A 49 4.74 -8.44 16.17
N ASN A 50 5.16 -8.01 14.97
CA ASN A 50 4.55 -6.89 14.28
C ASN A 50 3.15 -7.29 13.74
N PRO A 51 2.07 -6.62 14.19
CA PRO A 51 0.70 -7.02 13.83
C PRO A 51 0.39 -6.86 12.32
N TYR A 52 1.23 -6.13 11.57
CA TYR A 52 1.05 -5.89 10.14
C TYR A 52 1.79 -6.92 9.26
N ILE A 53 2.50 -7.91 9.82
CA ILE A 53 3.37 -8.85 9.07
C ILE A 53 2.76 -10.25 8.91
N ALA A 54 2.16 -10.82 9.96
CA ALA A 54 1.67 -12.20 9.93
C ALA A 54 0.28 -12.36 9.28
N THR A 55 -0.29 -11.27 8.77
CA THR A 55 -1.68 -11.19 8.32
C THR A 55 -1.79 -10.32 7.07
N ASP A 56 -2.41 -10.84 6.03
CA ASP A 56 -2.69 -10.13 4.79
C ASP A 56 -4.22 -9.97 4.63
N PHE A 57 -4.69 -8.72 4.60
CA PHE A 57 -6.14 -8.40 4.56
C PHE A 57 -6.97 -9.17 5.59
N GLN A 58 -6.52 -9.17 6.85
CA GLN A 58 -7.14 -9.91 7.96
C GLN A 58 -7.17 -11.45 7.78
N GLN A 59 -6.45 -11.98 6.80
CA GLN A 59 -6.26 -13.42 6.62
C GLN A 59 -4.88 -13.82 7.12
N PRO A 60 -4.76 -14.87 7.93
CA PRO A 60 -3.44 -15.39 8.29
C PRO A 60 -2.75 -15.93 7.04
N ILE A 61 -1.47 -15.59 6.87
CA ILE A 61 -0.68 -15.99 5.69
C ILE A 61 -0.51 -17.52 5.59
N ASN A 62 -0.57 -18.23 6.73
CA ASN A 62 -0.52 -19.70 6.83
C ASN A 62 0.63 -20.35 6.04
N GLY A 63 1.77 -19.67 5.91
CA GLY A 63 2.93 -20.17 5.18
C GLY A 63 2.81 -20.13 3.65
N MET A 64 1.72 -19.59 3.10
CA MET A 64 1.43 -19.56 1.65
C MET A 64 2.11 -18.40 0.93
N GLU A 65 2.67 -17.45 1.68
CA GLU A 65 3.44 -16.30 1.19
C GLU A 65 4.47 -15.89 2.25
N CYS A 66 5.52 -15.19 1.84
CA CYS A 66 6.61 -14.77 2.73
C CYS A 66 6.66 -13.23 2.80
N PRO A 67 6.62 -12.60 4.00
CA PRO A 67 6.69 -11.15 4.13
C PRO A 67 7.96 -10.57 3.55
N TRP A 68 7.86 -9.44 2.84
CA TRP A 68 9.01 -8.82 2.17
C TRP A 68 9.20 -7.34 2.51
N GLY A 69 8.13 -6.56 2.64
CA GLY A 69 8.21 -5.16 3.07
C GLY A 69 7.00 -4.72 3.87
N ASN A 70 7.14 -3.62 4.61
CA ASN A 70 6.09 -3.02 5.43
C ASN A 70 5.99 -1.53 5.13
N VAL A 71 4.80 -1.07 4.76
CA VAL A 71 4.58 0.27 4.23
C VAL A 71 3.29 0.87 4.78
N GLN A 72 3.14 2.20 4.69
CA GLN A 72 1.91 2.90 5.03
C GLN A 72 1.54 3.92 3.97
N LEU A 73 0.27 3.97 3.58
CA LEU A 73 -0.22 4.95 2.62
C LEU A 73 0.05 6.37 3.12
N SER A 74 0.69 7.17 2.27
CA SER A 74 0.99 8.58 2.52
C SER A 74 0.56 9.45 1.34
N ILE A 75 0.19 10.69 1.65
CA ILE A 75 -0.08 11.75 0.67
C ILE A 75 1.19 12.58 0.51
N ILE A 76 1.55 12.88 -0.72
CA ILE A 76 2.75 13.64 -1.08
C ILE A 76 2.32 14.98 -1.66
N TYR A 77 2.95 16.08 -1.22
CA TYR A 77 2.63 17.44 -1.64
C TYR A 77 3.90 18.27 -1.78
N ASP A 78 3.83 19.39 -2.49
CA ASP A 78 4.91 20.39 -2.53
C ASP A 78 4.69 21.44 -1.45
N SER A 79 5.59 21.49 -0.46
CA SER A 79 5.47 22.41 0.68
C SER A 79 5.62 23.89 0.34
N LEU A 80 6.18 24.25 -0.83
CA LEU A 80 6.18 25.65 -1.28
C LEU A 80 4.83 26.09 -1.83
N ARG A 81 4.13 25.20 -2.53
CA ARG A 81 2.81 25.48 -3.11
C ARG A 81 1.69 25.32 -2.09
N THR A 82 1.83 24.34 -1.20
CA THR A 82 0.84 23.99 -0.20
C THR A 82 1.50 23.96 1.19
N PRO A 83 1.80 25.13 1.79
CA PRO A 83 2.46 25.18 3.10
C PRO A 83 1.61 24.55 4.22
N GLU A 84 0.29 24.66 4.12
CA GLU A 84 -0.69 24.11 5.05
C GLU A 84 -1.56 23.05 4.34
N PRO A 85 -1.08 21.81 4.16
CA PRO A 85 -1.84 20.77 3.48
C PRO A 85 -3.01 20.26 4.34
N PRO A 86 -4.15 19.88 3.73
CA PRO A 86 -5.30 19.35 4.45
C PRO A 86 -4.97 18.03 5.13
N ARG A 87 -5.21 17.93 6.43
CA ARG A 87 -4.92 16.76 7.28
C ARG A 87 -6.13 15.90 7.57
N THR A 88 -7.34 16.38 7.23
CA THR A 88 -8.61 15.67 7.37
C THR A 88 -9.38 15.60 6.05
N MET A 89 -10.36 14.71 5.96
CA MET A 89 -11.28 14.65 4.81
C MET A 89 -12.07 15.96 4.65
N THR A 90 -12.53 16.56 5.75
CA THR A 90 -13.23 17.85 5.72
C THR A 90 -12.33 18.96 5.19
N GLU A 91 -11.10 19.04 5.68
CA GLU A 91 -10.11 20.02 5.18
C GLU A 91 -9.77 19.77 3.71
N LEU A 92 -9.69 18.51 3.27
CA LEU A 92 -9.45 18.19 1.87
C LEU A 92 -10.59 18.70 0.98
N LEU A 93 -11.85 18.48 1.38
CA LEU A 93 -13.00 19.01 0.65
C LEU A 93 -12.96 20.54 0.57
N THR A 94 -12.69 21.21 1.69
CA THR A 94 -12.53 22.68 1.71
C THR A 94 -11.38 23.13 0.81
N TYR A 95 -10.25 22.42 0.82
CA TYR A 95 -9.09 22.74 0.00
C TYR A 95 -9.42 22.64 -1.50
N VAL A 96 -10.00 21.53 -1.95
CA VAL A 96 -10.28 21.36 -3.39
C VAL A 96 -11.36 22.32 -3.89
N GLN A 97 -12.30 22.73 -3.03
CA GLN A 97 -13.26 23.79 -3.35
C GLN A 97 -12.58 25.14 -3.61
N ALA A 98 -11.56 25.47 -2.82
CA ALA A 98 -10.76 26.68 -2.99
C ALA A 98 -9.73 26.56 -4.14
N HIS A 99 -9.29 25.34 -4.45
CA HIS A 99 -8.29 25.03 -5.46
C HIS A 99 -8.80 23.95 -6.44
N PRO A 100 -9.78 24.25 -7.31
CA PRO A 100 -10.34 23.26 -8.23
C PRO A 100 -9.27 22.69 -9.16
N GLY A 101 -9.30 21.37 -9.37
CA GLY A 101 -8.36 20.64 -10.19
C GLY A 101 -7.11 20.14 -9.46
N SER A 102 -6.91 20.52 -8.19
CA SER A 102 -5.69 20.24 -7.42
C SER A 102 -5.55 18.80 -6.91
N PHE A 103 -6.62 18.00 -6.93
CA PHE A 103 -6.63 16.67 -6.34
C PHE A 103 -7.28 15.63 -7.25
N THR A 104 -6.79 14.40 -7.21
CA THR A 104 -7.44 13.24 -7.82
C THR A 104 -7.08 11.95 -7.08
N ILE A 105 -7.70 10.83 -7.46
CA ILE A 105 -7.49 9.50 -6.88
C ILE A 105 -7.12 8.56 -8.03
N PRO A 106 -6.04 7.75 -7.95
CA PRO A 106 -5.74 6.79 -8.98
C PRO A 106 -6.78 5.66 -8.96
N ASN A 107 -7.10 5.06 -10.10
CA ASN A 107 -8.12 4.01 -10.17
C ASN A 107 -7.58 2.59 -9.92
N GLU A 108 -6.37 2.47 -9.41
CA GLU A 108 -5.72 1.20 -9.05
C GLU A 108 -5.60 1.01 -7.52
N PHE A 109 -4.83 0.01 -7.11
CA PHE A 109 -4.63 -0.43 -5.74
C PHE A 109 -4.31 0.68 -4.72
N THR A 110 -3.47 1.67 -5.05
CA THR A 110 -3.16 2.80 -4.13
C THR A 110 -4.39 3.66 -3.87
N GLY A 111 -5.19 3.91 -4.90
CA GLY A 111 -6.44 4.65 -4.75
C GLY A 111 -7.45 3.89 -3.91
N MET A 112 -7.56 2.58 -4.12
CA MET A 112 -8.42 1.75 -3.26
C MET A 112 -7.92 1.68 -1.82
N THR A 113 -6.62 1.76 -1.59
CA THR A 113 -6.05 1.86 -0.24
C THR A 113 -6.44 3.19 0.43
N LEU A 114 -6.50 4.28 -0.33
CA LEU A 114 -7.06 5.55 0.16
C LEU A 114 -8.55 5.43 0.47
N LEU A 115 -9.34 4.82 -0.42
CA LEU A 115 -10.78 4.65 -0.22
C LEU A 115 -11.09 3.78 1.00
N LYS A 116 -10.36 2.69 1.21
CA LYS A 116 -10.46 1.88 2.44
C LYS A 116 -10.12 2.69 3.68
N SER A 117 -9.05 3.50 3.64
CA SER A 117 -8.68 4.37 4.77
C SER A 117 -9.79 5.36 5.12
N TRP A 118 -10.45 5.95 4.12
CA TRP A 118 -11.60 6.82 4.32
C TRP A 118 -12.86 6.06 4.76
N LEU A 119 -13.10 4.84 4.26
CA LEU A 119 -14.19 4.00 4.70
C LEU A 119 -14.08 3.69 6.20
N ILE A 120 -12.87 3.35 6.68
CA ILE A 120 -12.57 3.14 8.09
C ILE A 120 -12.81 4.43 8.91
N ALA A 121 -12.35 5.57 8.39
CA ALA A 121 -12.56 6.87 9.04
C ALA A 121 -14.06 7.21 9.19
N ILE A 122 -14.85 7.01 8.13
CA ILE A 122 -16.30 7.20 8.12
C ILE A 122 -16.98 6.23 9.08
N ALA A 123 -16.49 4.99 9.17
CA ALA A 123 -17.02 3.99 10.10
C ALA A 123 -16.74 4.31 11.57
N GLY A 124 -15.88 5.28 11.87
CA GLY A 124 -15.51 5.68 13.22
C GLY A 124 -14.31 4.91 13.79
N GLY A 125 -13.51 4.25 12.93
CA GLY A 125 -12.29 3.54 13.33
C GLY A 125 -12.24 2.09 12.83
N ASP A 126 -11.08 1.46 13.02
CA ASP A 126 -10.74 0.12 12.55
C ASP A 126 -11.64 -0.98 13.12
N SER A 127 -11.97 -0.89 14.41
CA SER A 127 -12.75 -1.92 15.12
C SER A 127 -14.16 -2.16 14.56
N VAL A 128 -14.73 -1.18 13.84
CA VAL A 128 -16.10 -1.27 13.32
C VAL A 128 -16.20 -2.19 12.11
N LEU A 129 -15.19 -2.18 11.24
CA LEU A 129 -15.10 -2.99 10.02
C LEU A 129 -14.14 -4.19 10.17
N ALA A 130 -13.66 -4.45 11.39
CA ALA A 130 -12.82 -5.61 11.67
C ALA A 130 -13.63 -6.92 11.59
N GLY A 131 -12.96 -7.98 11.16
CA GLY A 131 -13.51 -9.30 10.97
C GLY A 131 -13.93 -9.59 9.53
N PRO A 132 -14.69 -10.68 9.32
CA PRO A 132 -15.24 -11.03 8.02
C PRO A 132 -16.10 -9.90 7.43
N PHE A 133 -16.15 -9.84 6.11
CA PHE A 133 -16.99 -8.89 5.39
C PHE A 133 -18.45 -8.91 5.86
N ASP A 134 -18.97 -7.72 6.16
CA ASP A 134 -20.35 -7.48 6.57
C ASP A 134 -21.03 -6.57 5.54
N GLU A 135 -21.97 -7.14 4.79
CA GLU A 135 -22.71 -6.44 3.74
C GLU A 135 -23.49 -5.23 4.28
N GLN A 136 -24.09 -5.33 5.46
CA GLN A 136 -24.92 -4.24 6.01
C GLN A 136 -24.05 -3.06 6.42
N LYS A 137 -22.93 -3.34 7.10
CA LYS A 137 -21.94 -2.30 7.43
C LYS A 137 -21.36 -1.69 6.17
N TYR A 138 -21.00 -2.53 5.20
CA TYR A 138 -20.47 -2.05 3.93
C TYR A 138 -21.43 -1.08 3.25
N GLN A 139 -22.68 -1.48 3.02
CA GLN A 139 -23.69 -0.62 2.39
C GLN A 139 -23.90 0.70 3.14
N HIS A 140 -23.93 0.66 4.47
CA HIS A 140 -24.13 1.86 5.28
C HIS A 140 -22.98 2.87 5.18
N TYR A 141 -21.73 2.40 5.28
CA TYR A 141 -20.56 3.29 5.28
C TYR A 141 -20.08 3.63 3.86
N SER A 142 -20.22 2.71 2.89
CA SER A 142 -19.86 2.99 1.50
C SER A 142 -20.79 4.02 0.88
N ALA A 143 -22.08 4.03 1.24
CA ALA A 143 -23.00 5.10 0.82
C ALA A 143 -22.48 6.50 1.21
N GLN A 144 -22.02 6.66 2.46
CA GLN A 144 -21.42 7.91 2.95
C GLN A 144 -20.09 8.23 2.26
N LEU A 145 -19.26 7.21 1.98
CA LEU A 145 -18.03 7.37 1.21
C LEU A 145 -18.32 7.92 -0.21
N TRP A 146 -19.31 7.35 -0.89
CA TRP A 146 -19.68 7.79 -2.23
C TRP A 146 -20.32 9.18 -2.25
N GLU A 147 -21.07 9.55 -1.21
CA GLU A 147 -21.54 10.94 -1.03
C GLU A 147 -20.37 11.92 -0.90
N TYR A 148 -19.37 11.57 -0.09
CA TYR A 148 -18.16 12.37 0.07
C TYR A 148 -17.38 12.50 -1.25
N ILE A 149 -17.20 11.40 -2.00
CA ILE A 149 -16.51 11.46 -3.31
C ILE A 149 -17.30 12.29 -4.32
N ARG A 150 -18.64 12.18 -4.35
CA ARG A 150 -19.48 13.04 -5.20
C ARG A 150 -19.37 14.52 -4.85
N ALA A 151 -19.18 14.85 -3.57
CA ALA A 151 -18.92 16.23 -3.15
C ALA A 151 -17.54 16.75 -3.61
N LEU A 152 -16.53 15.87 -3.67
CA LEU A 152 -15.20 16.21 -4.21
C LEU A 152 -15.21 16.34 -5.74
N GLN A 153 -15.96 15.48 -6.44
CA GLN A 153 -15.84 15.23 -7.87
C GLN A 153 -15.87 16.49 -8.76
N PRO A 154 -16.75 17.49 -8.55
CA PRO A 154 -16.76 18.72 -9.35
C PRO A 154 -15.45 19.52 -9.27
N TYR A 155 -14.69 19.33 -8.21
CA TYR A 155 -13.44 20.05 -7.92
C TYR A 155 -12.19 19.20 -8.15
N MET A 156 -12.33 17.91 -8.45
CA MET A 156 -11.20 17.05 -8.77
C MET A 156 -10.57 17.46 -10.11
N TRP A 157 -9.32 17.03 -10.34
CA TRP A 157 -8.67 17.15 -11.64
C TRP A 157 -9.59 16.65 -12.77
N LYS A 158 -9.77 17.49 -13.80
CA LYS A 158 -10.72 17.27 -14.90
C LYS A 158 -12.15 16.96 -14.43
N GLU A 159 -12.62 17.61 -13.36
CA GLU A 159 -13.97 17.42 -12.78
C GLU A 159 -14.24 15.94 -12.44
N GLY A 160 -13.19 15.20 -12.08
CA GLY A 160 -13.25 13.77 -11.80
C GLY A 160 -13.72 12.92 -12.99
N LYS A 161 -13.62 13.43 -14.23
CA LYS A 161 -14.05 12.73 -15.45
C LYS A 161 -13.06 11.68 -15.94
N THR A 162 -11.82 11.77 -15.47
CA THR A 162 -10.76 10.81 -15.75
C THR A 162 -9.89 10.69 -14.52
N PHE A 163 -9.40 9.48 -14.27
CA PHE A 163 -8.54 9.18 -13.13
C PHE A 163 -7.18 8.68 -13.63
N PRO A 164 -6.07 9.03 -12.96
CA PRO A 164 -4.75 8.52 -13.32
C PRO A 164 -4.68 7.02 -13.07
N ASP A 165 -3.80 6.35 -13.83
CA ASP A 165 -3.55 4.91 -13.79
C ASP A 165 -2.73 4.46 -12.58
N GLY A 166 -2.11 5.39 -11.84
CA GLY A 166 -1.36 5.06 -10.63
C GLY A 166 -0.45 6.18 -10.11
N PRO A 167 0.31 5.88 -9.03
CA PRO A 167 1.19 6.83 -8.34
C PRO A 167 2.24 7.48 -9.24
N ALA A 168 2.86 6.70 -10.14
CA ALA A 168 3.89 7.22 -11.04
C ALA A 168 3.39 8.36 -11.92
N THR A 169 2.15 8.27 -12.42
CA THR A 169 1.50 9.34 -13.18
C THR A 169 1.19 10.53 -12.29
N MET A 170 0.66 10.29 -11.08
CA MET A 170 0.40 11.36 -10.12
C MET A 170 1.67 12.09 -9.66
N HIS A 171 2.82 11.41 -9.51
CA HIS A 171 4.08 12.06 -9.18
C HIS A 171 4.52 13.03 -10.27
N ARG A 172 4.38 12.64 -11.55
CA ARG A 172 4.66 13.53 -12.69
C ARG A 172 3.69 14.72 -12.70
N MET A 173 2.41 14.49 -12.47
CA MET A 173 1.41 15.56 -12.37
C MET A 173 1.74 16.53 -11.23
N LEU A 174 2.15 16.03 -10.06
CA LEU A 174 2.58 16.86 -8.93
C LEU A 174 3.81 17.70 -9.28
N ALA A 175 4.84 17.08 -9.86
CA ALA A 175 6.08 17.74 -10.28
C ALA A 175 5.83 18.83 -11.35
N ASN A 176 4.88 18.60 -12.25
CA ASN A 176 4.47 19.56 -13.27
C ASN A 176 3.50 20.65 -12.75
N GLY A 177 3.05 20.55 -11.50
CA GLY A 177 2.07 21.47 -10.93
C GLY A 177 0.63 21.29 -11.45
N GLU A 178 0.32 20.16 -12.09
CA GLU A 178 -1.05 19.85 -12.55
C GLU A 178 -1.99 19.50 -11.40
N ILE A 179 -1.45 18.92 -10.32
CA ILE A 179 -2.15 18.63 -9.06
C ILE A 179 -1.25 19.00 -7.89
N ASP A 180 -1.84 19.27 -6.73
CA ASP A 180 -1.15 19.63 -5.50
C ASP A 180 -0.80 18.42 -4.64
N PHE A 181 -1.48 17.28 -4.87
CA PHE A 181 -1.28 16.06 -4.10
C PHE A 181 -1.08 14.84 -4.99
N SER A 182 -0.03 14.09 -4.70
CA SER A 182 0.17 12.71 -5.10
C SER A 182 0.04 11.80 -3.88
N MET A 183 0.25 10.50 -4.04
CA MET A 183 0.17 9.53 -2.96
C MET A 183 1.02 8.29 -3.26
N SER A 184 1.37 7.55 -2.22
CA SER A 184 2.08 6.28 -2.33
C SER A 184 1.72 5.37 -1.17
N ASN A 185 1.63 4.07 -1.42
CA ASN A 185 1.56 3.07 -0.36
C ASN A 185 2.85 2.98 0.46
N ASN A 186 3.99 3.42 -0.08
CA ASN A 186 5.28 3.50 0.61
C ASN A 186 5.47 4.88 1.24
N ASP A 187 5.41 4.94 2.58
CA ASP A 187 5.57 6.15 3.39
C ASP A 187 6.99 6.75 3.31
N GLY A 188 7.97 6.04 2.74
CA GLY A 188 9.30 6.55 2.42
C GLY A 188 9.50 6.98 0.96
N GLU A 189 8.52 6.83 0.07
CA GLU A 189 8.73 7.02 -1.37
C GLU A 189 9.08 8.46 -1.76
N VAL A 190 8.60 9.46 -1.02
CA VAL A 190 8.94 10.86 -1.30
C VAL A 190 10.46 11.09 -1.25
N ASP A 191 11.18 10.46 -0.31
CA ASP A 191 12.63 10.58 -0.23
C ASP A 191 13.32 9.98 -1.47
N ASN A 192 12.88 8.78 -1.87
CA ASN A 192 13.39 8.12 -3.07
C ASN A 192 13.17 8.97 -4.32
N LYS A 193 11.97 9.53 -4.50
CA LYS A 193 11.63 10.32 -5.70
C LYS A 193 12.31 11.67 -5.73
N VAL A 194 12.62 12.26 -4.58
CA VAL A 194 13.48 13.45 -4.52
C VAL A 194 14.91 13.11 -4.91
N LEU A 195 15.48 12.01 -4.41
CA LEU A 195 16.83 11.57 -4.77
C LEU A 195 16.97 11.20 -6.26
N GLN A 196 15.89 10.69 -6.87
CA GLN A 196 15.82 10.42 -8.31
C GLN A 196 15.59 11.67 -9.18
N GLY A 197 15.37 12.84 -8.57
CA GLY A 197 15.04 14.08 -9.28
C GLY A 197 13.66 14.08 -9.94
N ILE A 198 12.76 13.17 -9.54
CA ILE A 198 11.38 13.10 -10.03
C ILE A 198 10.50 14.13 -9.29
N LEU A 199 10.70 14.27 -7.98
CA LEU A 199 10.02 15.25 -7.14
C LEU A 199 11.00 16.34 -6.68
N PRO A 200 10.54 17.59 -6.48
CA PRO A 200 11.39 18.67 -5.99
C PRO A 200 11.80 18.44 -4.52
N GLU A 201 12.91 19.03 -4.07
CA GLU A 201 13.36 18.96 -2.67
C GLU A 201 12.38 19.60 -1.65
N THR A 202 11.35 20.28 -2.15
CA THR A 202 10.24 20.86 -1.38
C THR A 202 9.08 19.88 -1.20
N ALA A 203 9.12 18.72 -1.85
CA ALA A 203 8.16 17.66 -1.65
C ALA A 203 8.22 17.14 -0.21
N ARG A 204 7.06 16.94 0.40
CA ARG A 204 6.88 16.36 1.72
C ARG A 204 5.75 15.35 1.66
N SER A 205 5.71 14.43 2.62
CA SER A 205 4.57 13.52 2.76
C SER A 205 3.90 13.61 4.14
N TYR A 206 2.67 13.11 4.21
CA TYR A 206 1.92 12.99 5.45
C TYR A 206 0.88 11.87 5.40
N VAL A 207 0.31 11.56 6.56
CA VAL A 207 -0.85 10.68 6.69
C VAL A 207 -2.04 11.48 7.24
N PHE A 208 -3.26 11.14 6.84
CA PHE A 208 -4.47 11.74 7.41
C PHE A 208 -4.53 11.49 8.92
N THR A 209 -5.05 12.44 9.69
CA THR A 209 -5.17 12.29 11.15
C THR A 209 -6.22 11.28 11.56
N SER A 210 -7.17 10.95 10.68
CA SER A 210 -8.09 9.81 10.82
C SER A 210 -7.41 8.46 10.61
N GLY A 211 -6.16 8.45 10.15
CA GLY A 211 -5.40 7.25 9.85
C GLY A 211 -5.32 6.93 8.37
N THR A 212 -4.28 6.17 8.02
CA THR A 212 -4.09 5.55 6.71
C THR A 212 -3.64 4.11 6.91
N ILE A 213 -3.97 3.26 5.95
CA ILE A 213 -3.62 1.85 6.00
C ILE A 213 -2.11 1.64 6.01
N ARG A 214 -1.67 0.83 6.97
CA ARG A 214 -0.35 0.21 7.02
C ARG A 214 -0.52 -1.25 6.69
N ASN A 215 0.28 -1.76 5.75
CA ASN A 215 0.25 -3.16 5.38
C ASN A 215 1.66 -3.67 5.08
N SER A 216 1.78 -4.98 5.06
CA SER A 216 2.95 -5.64 4.47
C SER A 216 2.61 -6.12 3.08
N HIS A 217 3.66 -6.37 2.32
CA HIS A 217 3.58 -7.04 1.04
C HIS A 217 4.51 -8.24 0.99
N TYR A 218 4.17 -9.19 0.12
CA TYR A 218 4.64 -10.56 0.24
C TYR A 218 5.16 -11.11 -1.08
N LEU A 219 5.96 -12.18 -0.97
CA LEU A 219 6.41 -13.00 -2.08
C LEU A 219 5.68 -14.34 -2.01
N GLY A 220 4.98 -14.70 -3.08
CA GLY A 220 4.31 -15.98 -3.26
C GLY A 220 4.99 -16.82 -4.33
N LEU A 221 4.73 -18.13 -4.30
CA LEU A 221 5.17 -19.09 -5.31
C LEU A 221 3.95 -19.64 -6.05
N THR A 222 4.07 -19.89 -7.35
CA THR A 222 2.97 -20.51 -8.10
C THR A 222 2.92 -22.02 -7.84
N GLN A 223 1.71 -22.57 -7.73
CA GLN A 223 1.48 -24.01 -7.55
C GLN A 223 2.09 -24.86 -8.68
N ARG A 224 2.24 -24.27 -9.87
CA ARG A 224 2.79 -24.92 -11.07
C ARG A 224 4.20 -24.40 -11.44
N SER A 225 4.93 -23.81 -10.48
CA SER A 225 6.30 -23.35 -10.71
C SER A 225 7.18 -24.48 -11.24
N SER A 226 8.01 -24.16 -12.23
CA SER A 226 8.96 -25.09 -12.83
C SER A 226 10.27 -25.18 -12.06
N ASN A 227 10.55 -24.21 -11.18
CA ASN A 227 11.77 -24.12 -10.39
C ASN A 227 11.52 -23.62 -8.95
N LEU A 228 10.79 -24.41 -8.15
CA LEU A 228 10.54 -24.11 -6.74
C LEU A 228 11.82 -23.91 -5.91
N PRO A 229 12.87 -24.75 -6.00
CA PRO A 229 14.08 -24.57 -5.19
C PRO A 229 14.79 -23.25 -5.50
N GLY A 230 14.89 -22.88 -6.78
CA GLY A 230 15.49 -21.61 -7.19
C GLY A 230 14.69 -20.41 -6.69
N ALA A 231 13.36 -20.47 -6.80
CA ALA A 231 12.48 -19.42 -6.32
C ALA A 231 12.55 -19.25 -4.79
N MET A 232 12.54 -20.34 -4.03
CA MET A 232 12.72 -20.30 -2.57
C MET A 232 14.08 -19.74 -2.16
N MET A 233 15.15 -20.05 -2.91
CA MET A 233 16.47 -19.47 -2.66
C MET A 233 16.47 -17.95 -2.85
N VAL A 234 15.78 -17.45 -3.89
CA VAL A 234 15.61 -16.01 -4.12
C VAL A 234 14.81 -15.37 -2.98
N ILE A 235 13.67 -15.95 -2.59
CA ILE A 235 12.86 -15.43 -1.47
C ILE A 235 13.71 -15.38 -0.20
N ASN A 236 14.40 -16.46 0.13
CA ASN A 236 15.27 -16.51 1.31
C ASN A 236 16.37 -15.43 1.29
N PHE A 237 16.95 -15.14 0.12
CA PHE A 237 17.89 -14.03 -0.02
C PHE A 237 17.20 -12.66 0.17
N LEU A 238 16.02 -12.44 -0.41
CA LEU A 238 15.30 -11.17 -0.34
C LEU A 238 14.84 -10.79 1.07
N ILE A 239 14.70 -11.78 1.98
CA ILE A 239 14.43 -11.57 3.41
C ILE A 239 15.70 -11.61 4.27
N SER A 240 16.90 -11.65 3.67
CA SER A 240 18.16 -11.56 4.42
C SER A 240 18.41 -10.14 4.96
N PRO A 241 19.22 -9.99 6.02
CA PRO A 241 19.64 -8.67 6.50
C PRO A 241 20.25 -7.79 5.40
N GLU A 242 21.06 -8.38 4.52
CA GLU A 242 21.72 -7.67 3.40
C GLU A 242 20.71 -7.11 2.41
N ALA A 243 19.80 -7.95 1.89
CA ALA A 243 18.82 -7.50 0.92
C ALA A 243 17.82 -6.50 1.52
N GLN A 244 17.43 -6.69 2.78
CA GLN A 244 16.52 -5.80 3.48
C GLN A 244 17.16 -4.45 3.81
N PHE A 245 18.45 -4.44 4.17
CA PHE A 245 19.22 -3.22 4.37
C PHE A 245 19.29 -2.40 3.07
N GLU A 246 19.64 -3.04 1.95
CA GLU A 246 19.71 -2.39 0.64
C GLU A 246 18.34 -1.83 0.22
N LYS A 247 17.26 -2.62 0.37
CA LYS A 247 15.89 -2.19 0.07
C LYS A 247 15.46 -0.98 0.89
N MET A 248 15.83 -0.94 2.17
CA MET A 248 15.43 0.14 3.08
C MET A 248 16.18 1.46 2.83
N GLN A 249 17.27 1.45 2.05
CA GLN A 249 17.96 2.67 1.66
C GLN A 249 17.05 3.62 0.88
N PRO A 250 16.89 4.90 1.27
CA PRO A 250 16.07 5.86 0.52
C PRO A 250 16.50 6.01 -0.94
N ALA A 251 17.80 5.91 -1.23
CA ALA A 251 18.34 6.00 -2.59
C ALA A 251 17.96 4.81 -3.49
N VAL A 252 17.60 3.67 -2.89
CA VAL A 252 17.22 2.44 -3.60
C VAL A 252 15.70 2.39 -3.72
N TRP A 253 15.03 2.17 -2.58
CA TRP A 253 13.56 2.08 -2.55
C TRP A 253 12.94 2.79 -1.34
N GLY A 254 13.63 2.81 -0.19
CA GLY A 254 13.10 3.38 1.06
C GLY A 254 11.93 2.60 1.64
N ASP A 255 11.74 1.35 1.20
CA ASP A 255 10.67 0.47 1.65
C ASP A 255 11.03 -0.16 3.02
N GLY A 256 10.08 -0.13 3.95
CA GLY A 256 10.27 -0.64 5.29
C GLY A 256 10.63 -2.12 5.33
N THR A 257 11.51 -2.48 6.26
CA THR A 257 11.88 -3.87 6.47
C THR A 257 10.83 -4.61 7.30
N VAL A 258 10.73 -5.92 7.04
CA VAL A 258 9.97 -6.88 7.86
C VAL A 258 10.83 -7.49 8.98
N LEU A 259 12.12 -7.15 9.06
CA LEU A 259 13.04 -7.75 10.01
C LEU A 259 12.99 -7.07 11.37
N ARG A 260 13.25 -7.86 12.42
CA ARG A 260 13.52 -7.35 13.75
C ARG A 260 14.95 -6.83 13.84
N THR A 261 15.14 -5.60 13.39
CA THR A 261 16.46 -4.99 13.18
C THR A 261 17.37 -4.98 14.41
N ASP A 262 16.81 -4.81 15.62
CA ASP A 262 17.58 -4.78 16.88
C ASP A 262 18.10 -6.16 17.33
N GLU A 263 17.55 -7.26 16.80
CA GLU A 263 17.93 -8.65 17.14
C GLU A 263 18.75 -9.32 16.02
N LEU A 264 19.14 -8.57 14.99
CA LEU A 264 19.98 -9.09 13.92
C LEU A 264 21.41 -9.40 14.42
N PRO A 265 22.08 -10.43 13.85
CA PRO A 265 23.44 -10.78 14.23
C PRO A 265 24.46 -9.72 13.77
N ASP A 266 25.68 -9.84 14.29
CA ASP A 266 26.84 -9.06 13.88
C ASP A 266 26.61 -7.53 14.00
N ASN A 267 27.06 -6.77 13.01
CA ASN A 267 26.93 -5.31 12.98
C ASN A 267 25.64 -4.83 12.29
N TRP A 268 24.74 -5.73 11.89
CA TRP A 268 23.50 -5.34 11.21
C TRP A 268 22.64 -4.36 12.01
N PRO A 269 22.42 -4.52 13.34
CA PRO A 269 21.62 -3.55 14.09
C PRO A 269 22.19 -2.12 14.01
N GLN A 270 23.53 -1.99 13.99
CA GLN A 270 24.18 -0.70 13.81
C GLN A 270 24.00 -0.18 12.39
N GLN A 271 24.20 -1.01 11.37
CA GLN A 271 24.02 -0.61 9.97
C GLN A 271 22.59 -0.11 9.72
N PHE A 272 21.57 -0.84 10.18
CA PHE A 272 20.17 -0.40 10.05
C PHE A 272 19.90 0.95 10.74
N ARG A 273 20.50 1.22 11.89
CA ARG A 273 20.40 2.53 12.57
C ARG A 273 21.13 3.66 11.84
N GLU A 274 22.13 3.34 11.03
CA GLU A 274 22.91 4.28 10.23
C GLU A 274 22.30 4.58 8.86
N ILE A 275 21.22 3.86 8.45
CA ILE A 275 20.46 4.21 7.25
C ILE A 275 20.04 5.68 7.37
N PRO A 276 20.31 6.52 6.36
CA PRO A 276 19.89 7.91 6.38
C PRO A 276 18.39 8.01 6.71
N GLY A 277 18.09 8.69 7.81
CA GLY A 277 16.71 8.91 8.22
C GLY A 277 15.90 9.60 7.13
N ARG A 278 14.57 9.43 7.19
CA ARG A 278 13.62 10.12 6.32
C ARG A 278 13.80 11.63 6.46
N LYS A 279 14.15 12.32 5.37
CA LYS A 279 14.36 13.77 5.31
C LYS A 279 13.09 14.48 4.85
N TYR A 280 12.35 13.86 3.92
CA TYR A 280 11.19 14.45 3.26
C TYR A 280 9.88 13.82 3.72
N ALA A 281 9.89 12.52 4.02
CA ALA A 281 8.81 11.83 4.71
C ALA A 281 8.82 12.10 6.23
N PRO A 282 7.67 11.95 6.92
CA PRO A 282 7.64 11.97 8.36
C PRO A 282 8.37 10.75 8.93
N ASP A 283 8.93 10.93 10.13
CA ASP A 283 9.48 9.81 10.89
C ASP A 283 8.39 8.75 11.15
N ARG A 284 8.74 7.47 11.01
CA ARG A 284 7.76 6.38 11.07
C ARG A 284 7.12 6.26 12.45
N ALA A 285 7.86 6.57 13.51
CA ALA A 285 7.31 6.57 14.87
C ALA A 285 6.26 7.66 15.06
N SER A 286 6.44 8.83 14.42
CA SER A 286 5.49 9.95 14.51
C SER A 286 4.12 9.67 13.88
N ILE A 287 4.07 8.79 12.87
CA ILE A 287 2.83 8.41 12.16
C ILE A 287 2.24 7.08 12.63
N SER A 288 2.90 6.38 13.55
CA SER A 288 2.50 5.06 14.04
C SER A 288 1.09 5.02 14.63
N ARG A 289 0.70 6.06 15.38
CA ARG A 289 -0.65 6.20 15.96
C ARG A 289 -1.78 6.36 14.92
N TYR A 290 -1.43 6.60 13.66
CA TYR A 290 -2.36 6.76 12.55
C TYR A 290 -2.38 5.52 11.64
N ALA A 291 -1.69 4.45 12.00
CA ALA A 291 -1.63 3.24 11.20
C ALA A 291 -2.91 2.42 11.37
N LEU A 292 -3.66 2.24 10.28
CA LEU A 292 -4.86 1.41 10.23
C LEU A 292 -4.50 0.01 9.76
N MET A 293 -5.16 -1.00 10.34
CA MET A 293 -5.13 -2.36 9.80
C MET A 293 -5.88 -2.44 8.48
N GLU A 294 -5.50 -3.40 7.66
CA GLU A 294 -6.25 -3.74 6.46
C GLU A 294 -7.65 -4.30 6.77
N LEU A 295 -8.56 -4.19 5.80
CA LEU A 295 -9.89 -4.82 5.83
C LEU A 295 -9.85 -6.21 5.20
N SER A 296 -10.90 -7.02 5.39
CA SER A 296 -11.01 -8.28 4.64
C SER A 296 -11.06 -8.02 3.12
N PRO A 297 -10.57 -8.96 2.29
CA PRO A 297 -10.36 -8.71 0.85
C PRO A 297 -11.63 -8.30 0.10
N GLU A 298 -12.78 -8.81 0.53
CA GLU A 298 -14.07 -8.52 -0.08
C GLU A 298 -14.44 -7.04 -0.01
N TYR A 299 -14.00 -6.30 1.01
CA TYR A 299 -14.18 -4.84 1.06
C TYR A 299 -13.46 -4.15 -0.11
N MET A 300 -12.23 -4.56 -0.43
CA MET A 300 -11.49 -4.00 -1.57
C MET A 300 -12.17 -4.35 -2.89
N ILE A 301 -12.56 -5.61 -3.08
CA ILE A 301 -13.24 -6.08 -4.29
C ILE A 301 -14.52 -5.25 -4.54
N ARG A 302 -15.34 -5.08 -3.49
CA ARG A 302 -16.58 -4.30 -3.58
C ARG A 302 -16.32 -2.81 -3.82
N LEU A 303 -15.30 -2.23 -3.18
CA LEU A 303 -14.92 -0.84 -3.45
C LEU A 303 -14.44 -0.62 -4.88
N PHE A 304 -13.69 -1.56 -5.47
CA PHE A 304 -13.27 -1.48 -6.87
C PHE A 304 -14.47 -1.46 -7.82
N ASP A 305 -15.37 -2.43 -7.66
CA ASP A 305 -16.56 -2.54 -8.49
C ASP A 305 -17.46 -1.31 -8.34
N ASP A 306 -17.71 -0.87 -7.11
CA ASP A 306 -18.56 0.29 -6.83
C ASP A 306 -17.91 1.59 -7.28
N PHE A 307 -16.59 1.78 -7.14
CA PHE A 307 -15.91 2.97 -7.64
C PHE A 307 -16.04 3.08 -9.16
N ARG A 308 -15.84 1.97 -9.88
CA ARG A 308 -16.08 1.93 -11.33
C ARG A 308 -17.53 2.27 -11.65
N ASN A 309 -18.48 1.54 -11.07
CA ASN A 309 -19.87 1.61 -11.50
C ASN A 309 -20.57 2.91 -11.04
N ILE A 310 -20.22 3.45 -9.87
CA ILE A 310 -20.88 4.62 -9.27
C ILE A 310 -20.17 5.93 -9.63
N ILE A 311 -18.84 5.95 -9.65
CA ILE A 311 -18.07 7.21 -9.81
C ILE A 311 -17.56 7.40 -11.25
N ILE A 312 -17.06 6.34 -11.89
CA ILE A 312 -16.49 6.41 -13.24
C ILE A 312 -17.60 6.31 -14.30
N GLU A 313 -18.46 5.30 -14.21
CA GLU A 313 -19.47 4.98 -15.22
C GLU A 313 -20.87 5.54 -14.89
N GLY A 314 -21.17 5.71 -13.60
CA GLY A 314 -22.52 6.06 -13.08
C GLY A 314 -22.96 7.51 -13.28
N ARG A 315 -22.54 8.14 -14.38
CA ARG A 315 -22.78 9.55 -14.71
C ARG A 315 -23.87 9.74 -15.75
#